data_AF-A0A6Q2XII1-F1
#
_entry.id   AF-A0A6Q2XII1-F1
#
_cell.length_a   1.000
_cell.length_b   1.000
_cell.length_c   1.000
_cell.angle_alpha   90.00
_cell.angle_beta   90.00
_cell.angle_gamma   90.00
#
_symmetry.space_group_name_H-M   'P 1'
#
loop_
_entity.id
_entity.type
_entity.pdbx_description
1 polymer ?
#
loop_
_entity_poly.entity_id
_entity_poly.type
_entity_poly.pdbx_seq_one_letter_code
_entity_poly.pdbx_strand_id
1 'polypeptide(L)'
;MPTLHVKDLRMKWERIASPPSSSERIKMERMVSPAPSCLSMKSDKSMGIPPQFNRHTLTPDLRGIKQERADSPAPSCLSMKSDKSMGIPPQFNRDTWTPDLSPSLLTKHQFGCSVCSEVLRDPVSIPCGHSYCRQCISTYWAHPGPAGDYMCPQCSRRSRTRPELYTNSALARVIQKLQRTGFSPALPALVYAGPGDLACDICSGKKLRAVKSCLTCTASYCESHIRQHYTVPALQNHTLAEVTGGHYSGKTGKTKRIKEEGETEDDEDKENVCKKIKMAVKEEDVKIADLMRIIRELKENNLELKNISEHLEQENSVLKKNFIDLEQENSVLKKNYIDLEQENSVLKKNYIDLEQENSVLKKNFIDLKQENFVLKRISIDLEQGNSVLKKISKDLEQEISVLKKNSIDLKQENSLLKRISKDLELVNSVLKKFCYNLEQCCLELYLNIEQENSNLKHQNSNLIKEVAESTININLMHFRTTDLLSALRADLGHIWPFVHPSYYVG
;
A
#
# COMPACT_ATOMS: atom_id res chain seq x y z
N MET A 1 -64.25 -11.36 -2.86
CA MET A 1 -64.00 -12.79 -2.57
C MET A 1 -62.52 -12.98 -2.29
N PRO A 2 -62.13 -13.77 -1.27
CA PRO A 2 -61.45 -13.13 -0.14
C PRO A 2 -59.93 -13.38 -0.01
N THR A 3 -59.32 -12.50 0.78
CA THR A 3 -57.94 -12.48 1.27
C THR A 3 -57.65 -13.51 2.37
N LEU A 4 -56.52 -14.23 2.28
CA LEU A 4 -55.79 -14.92 3.38
C LEU A 4 -54.38 -15.28 2.86
N HIS A 5 -53.32 -15.45 3.65
CA HIS A 5 -52.83 -14.66 4.80
C HIS A 5 -51.30 -14.89 4.88
N VAL A 6 -50.49 -13.86 5.15
CA VAL A 6 -49.06 -14.05 5.43
C VAL A 6 -48.89 -14.64 6.84
N LYS A 7 -48.32 -15.85 6.94
CA LYS A 7 -47.65 -16.49 8.10
C LYS A 7 -47.64 -18.03 7.91
N ASP A 8 -46.58 -18.65 7.40
CA ASP A 8 -46.38 -20.12 7.62
C ASP A 8 -45.00 -20.76 7.29
N LEU A 9 -43.89 -20.00 7.25
CA LEU A 9 -42.53 -20.59 7.13
C LEU A 9 -41.53 -20.04 8.17
N ARG A 10 -42.00 -19.80 9.41
CA ARG A 10 -41.13 -19.44 10.55
C ARG A 10 -41.37 -20.31 11.79
N MET A 11 -41.32 -21.65 11.64
CA MET A 11 -41.10 -22.61 12.74
C MET A 11 -40.63 -23.97 12.19
N LYS A 12 -39.33 -24.30 12.29
CA LYS A 12 -38.89 -25.72 12.23
C LYS A 12 -37.54 -26.09 12.86
N TRP A 13 -36.81 -25.19 13.53
CA TRP A 13 -35.45 -25.48 14.04
C TRP A 13 -35.17 -25.02 15.48
N GLU A 14 -36.20 -25.02 16.35
CA GLU A 14 -36.02 -24.88 17.81
C GLU A 14 -36.78 -25.98 18.56
N ARG A 15 -36.18 -27.18 18.70
CA ARG A 15 -36.50 -28.12 19.80
C ARG A 15 -35.52 -29.30 19.99
N ILE A 16 -34.30 -29.06 20.47
CA ILE A 16 -33.55 -30.09 21.23
C ILE A 16 -32.86 -29.46 22.46
N ALA A 17 -33.23 -29.98 23.64
CA ALA A 17 -32.55 -29.94 24.95
C ALA A 17 -32.31 -28.60 25.69
N SER A 18 -32.73 -28.59 26.96
CA SER A 18 -32.42 -27.66 28.06
C SER A 18 -32.85 -28.31 29.40
N PRO A 19 -32.51 -27.74 30.58
CA PRO A 19 -31.44 -26.78 30.87
C PRO A 19 -30.26 -27.53 31.54
N PRO A 20 -30.04 -27.65 32.88
CA PRO A 20 -30.61 -26.98 34.07
C PRO A 20 -29.80 -25.72 34.50
N SER A 21 -29.90 -25.30 35.76
CA SER A 21 -29.24 -24.14 36.38
C SER A 21 -28.55 -24.49 37.70
N SER A 22 -27.42 -23.87 38.02
CA SER A 22 -27.03 -23.61 39.42
C SER A 22 -26.22 -22.32 39.55
N SER A 23 -26.35 -21.68 40.70
CA SER A 23 -25.80 -20.35 41.00
C SER A 23 -24.52 -20.46 41.84
N GLU A 24 -23.41 -19.88 41.39
CA GLU A 24 -22.26 -19.66 42.26
C GLU A 24 -21.58 -18.32 41.99
N ARG A 25 -21.19 -17.64 43.08
CA ARG A 25 -20.75 -16.24 43.09
C ARG A 25 -19.24 -16.20 43.33
N ILE A 26 -18.44 -16.03 42.29
CA ILE A 26 -16.96 -15.93 42.39
C ILE A 26 -16.45 -14.57 41.86
N LYS A 27 -15.35 -14.11 42.45
CA LYS A 27 -14.86 -12.72 42.46
C LYS A 27 -14.39 -12.19 41.11
N MET A 28 -14.50 -10.88 40.92
CA MET A 28 -13.75 -10.13 39.91
C MET A 28 -12.25 -10.12 40.23
N GLU A 29 -11.43 -10.52 39.27
CA GLU A 29 -10.00 -10.17 39.22
C GLU A 29 -9.69 -9.31 37.98
N ARG A 30 -8.59 -8.57 38.04
CA ARG A 30 -8.29 -7.45 37.13
C ARG A 30 -7.73 -7.91 35.78
N MET A 31 -7.94 -7.08 34.76
CA MET A 31 -7.33 -7.22 33.43
C MET A 31 -5.79 -7.26 33.50
N VAL A 32 -5.19 -8.19 32.76
CA VAL A 32 -3.76 -8.20 32.41
C VAL A 32 -3.58 -7.51 31.05
N SER A 33 -2.55 -6.65 30.94
CA SER A 33 -2.25 -5.89 29.72
C SER A 33 -1.66 -6.76 28.59
N PRO A 34 -1.96 -6.49 27.30
CA PRO A 34 -1.29 -7.13 26.18
C PRO A 34 0.11 -6.53 25.93
N ALA A 35 1.02 -7.38 25.42
CA ALA A 35 2.42 -7.07 25.12
C ALA A 35 2.59 -6.13 23.90
N PRO A 36 3.73 -5.42 23.77
CA PRO A 36 3.96 -4.48 22.67
C PRO A 36 4.16 -5.18 21.32
N SER A 37 3.54 -4.62 20.28
CA SER A 37 3.64 -5.13 18.91
C SER A 37 4.99 -4.81 18.25
N CYS A 38 5.41 -5.71 17.37
CA CYS A 38 6.64 -5.61 16.59
C CYS A 38 6.62 -4.48 15.55
N LEU A 39 7.79 -3.94 15.25
CA LEU A 39 8.01 -2.81 14.34
C LEU A 39 7.80 -3.23 12.88
N SER A 40 6.97 -2.50 12.15
CA SER A 40 6.77 -2.67 10.70
C SER A 40 7.63 -1.70 9.91
N MET A 41 8.37 -2.20 8.92
CA MET A 41 9.19 -1.40 8.00
C MET A 41 8.31 -0.81 6.89
N LYS A 42 8.32 0.53 6.74
CA LYS A 42 7.67 1.19 5.59
C LYS A 42 8.59 1.19 4.37
N SER A 43 7.98 1.03 3.20
CA SER A 43 8.62 1.10 1.87
C SER A 43 8.31 2.44 1.20
N ASP A 44 9.32 3.06 0.57
CA ASP A 44 9.30 4.48 0.15
C ASP A 44 8.51 4.78 -1.14
N LYS A 45 7.51 3.97 -1.49
CA LYS A 45 6.73 4.11 -2.75
C LYS A 45 5.41 4.89 -2.60
N SER A 46 5.31 5.83 -1.67
CA SER A 46 4.20 6.79 -1.65
C SER A 46 4.55 8.11 -0.94
N MET A 47 4.99 9.09 -1.72
CA MET A 47 4.96 10.51 -1.35
C MET A 47 4.50 11.31 -2.58
N GLY A 48 3.35 11.99 -2.47
CA GLY A 48 2.79 12.83 -3.52
C GLY A 48 3.46 14.21 -3.62
N ILE A 49 3.16 14.91 -4.71
CA ILE A 49 3.70 16.24 -5.03
C ILE A 49 3.22 17.28 -3.99
N PRO A 50 4.09 18.16 -3.46
CA PRO A 50 3.69 19.22 -2.53
C PRO A 50 2.97 20.38 -3.26
N PRO A 51 1.96 21.01 -2.64
CA PRO A 51 1.19 22.09 -3.27
C PRO A 51 1.97 23.41 -3.34
N GLN A 52 1.70 24.20 -4.39
CA GLN A 52 2.20 25.57 -4.51
C GLN A 52 1.38 26.56 -3.67
N PHE A 53 2.05 27.50 -3.02
CA PHE A 53 1.40 28.58 -2.27
C PHE A 53 1.25 29.84 -3.14
N ASN A 54 0.01 30.22 -3.43
CA ASN A 54 -0.31 31.60 -3.83
C ASN A 54 -0.70 32.41 -2.60
N ARG A 55 -0.06 33.57 -2.43
CA ARG A 55 -0.22 34.48 -1.29
C ARG A 55 -1.19 35.60 -1.65
N HIS A 56 -2.35 35.66 -1.01
CA HIS A 56 -3.03 36.93 -0.76
C HIS A 56 -3.58 37.01 0.66
N THR A 57 -3.37 38.18 1.26
CA THR A 57 -3.70 38.57 2.63
C THR A 57 -5.17 38.94 2.80
N LEU A 58 -5.74 38.72 3.98
CA LEU A 58 -6.48 39.71 4.78
C LEU A 58 -6.80 39.14 6.18
N THR A 59 -6.89 40.02 7.18
CA THR A 59 -7.09 39.76 8.63
C THR A 59 -7.97 40.87 9.21
N PRO A 60 -8.47 40.78 10.46
CA PRO A 60 -8.99 39.65 11.23
C PRO A 60 -10.36 39.98 11.89
N ASP A 61 -10.98 39.04 12.63
CA ASP A 61 -11.70 39.42 13.87
C ASP A 61 -11.75 38.27 14.92
N LEU A 62 -12.07 38.61 16.17
CA LEU A 62 -11.73 37.88 17.40
C LEU A 62 -12.93 37.35 18.20
N ARG A 63 -12.83 36.10 18.71
CA ARG A 63 -13.02 35.65 20.12
C ARG A 63 -13.38 34.15 20.22
N GLY A 64 -12.92 33.45 21.27
CA GLY A 64 -13.39 32.07 21.56
C GLY A 64 -12.57 31.19 22.53
N ILE A 65 -11.99 31.77 23.59
CA ILE A 65 -11.12 31.14 24.61
C ILE A 65 -11.48 29.69 25.04
N LYS A 66 -10.50 28.75 25.01
CA LYS A 66 -10.07 27.96 26.21
C LYS A 66 -8.81 27.09 26.03
N GLN A 67 -7.75 27.46 26.78
CA GLN A 67 -6.65 26.67 27.38
C GLN A 67 -5.95 25.55 26.58
N GLU A 68 -4.70 25.83 26.21
CA GLU A 68 -3.71 24.87 25.70
C GLU A 68 -2.97 24.10 26.82
N ARG A 69 -2.47 22.90 26.51
CA ARG A 69 -1.32 22.30 27.20
C ARG A 69 -0.49 21.41 26.26
N ALA A 70 0.70 21.90 25.90
CA ALA A 70 1.87 21.16 25.41
C ALA A 70 1.69 20.26 24.18
N ASP A 71 1.77 20.86 22.99
CA ASP A 71 2.16 20.14 21.77
C ASP A 71 3.61 19.65 21.85
N SER A 72 3.86 18.42 21.39
CA SER A 72 5.21 17.88 21.24
C SER A 72 5.85 18.34 19.93
N PRO A 73 7.15 18.68 19.91
CA PRO A 73 7.82 19.15 18.70
C PRO A 73 7.90 18.05 17.64
N ALA A 74 7.58 18.40 16.39
CA ALA A 74 7.62 17.48 15.26
C ALA A 74 9.05 16.92 15.03
N PRO A 75 9.21 15.60 14.82
CA PRO A 75 10.52 15.04 14.51
C PRO A 75 10.92 15.36 13.06
N SER A 76 12.06 16.02 12.92
CA SER A 76 12.74 16.28 11.65
C SER A 76 12.96 14.99 10.86
N CYS A 77 12.41 14.89 9.66
CA CYS A 77 12.65 13.79 8.73
C CYS A 77 14.04 13.90 8.10
N LEU A 78 14.87 12.87 8.25
CA LEU A 78 16.09 12.66 7.48
C LEU A 78 15.90 11.46 6.55
N SER A 79 16.01 11.67 5.24
CA SER A 79 15.88 10.63 4.22
C SER A 79 17.15 9.77 4.09
N MET A 80 16.98 8.51 3.74
CA MET A 80 18.03 7.64 3.18
C MET A 80 17.60 7.12 1.79
N LYS A 81 18.56 6.70 0.95
CA LYS A 81 18.38 6.49 -0.49
C LYS A 81 18.06 5.04 -0.87
N SER A 82 17.34 4.89 -1.98
CA SER A 82 16.94 3.62 -2.61
C SER A 82 18.09 2.83 -3.27
N ASP A 83 17.94 1.51 -3.26
CA ASP A 83 18.86 0.43 -3.65
C ASP A 83 19.39 0.45 -5.11
N LYS A 84 18.99 1.40 -5.96
CA LYS A 84 19.39 1.47 -7.39
C LYS A 84 20.82 1.99 -7.64
N SER A 85 21.74 1.82 -6.68
CA SER A 85 23.11 2.35 -6.76
C SER A 85 24.20 1.37 -6.31
N MET A 86 23.97 0.06 -6.45
CA MET A 86 25.04 -0.94 -6.37
C MET A 86 25.49 -1.34 -7.77
N GLY A 87 26.79 -1.20 -8.05
CA GLY A 87 27.39 -1.45 -9.36
C GLY A 87 27.46 -2.92 -9.76
N ILE A 88 27.90 -3.15 -11.00
CA ILE A 88 28.01 -4.48 -11.64
C ILE A 88 28.85 -5.43 -10.76
N PRO A 89 28.41 -6.68 -10.50
CA PRO A 89 29.22 -7.67 -9.78
C PRO A 89 30.53 -7.96 -10.54
N PRO A 90 31.68 -8.09 -9.84
CA PRO A 90 32.94 -8.40 -10.51
C PRO A 90 32.87 -9.78 -11.16
N GLN A 91 33.19 -9.84 -12.46
CA GLN A 91 33.37 -11.10 -13.16
C GLN A 91 34.65 -11.77 -12.66
N PHE A 92 34.56 -13.03 -12.21
CA PHE A 92 35.72 -13.84 -11.87
C PHE A 92 36.44 -14.30 -13.13
N ASN A 93 37.27 -13.43 -13.68
CA ASN A 93 38.29 -13.87 -14.62
C ASN A 93 39.32 -14.74 -13.89
N ARG A 94 39.75 -15.79 -14.59
CA ARG A 94 40.87 -16.62 -14.20
C ARG A 94 42.17 -15.82 -14.43
N ASP A 95 43.18 -16.15 -13.63
CA ASP A 95 44.59 -15.73 -13.75
C ASP A 95 44.99 -14.37 -13.14
N THR A 96 46.13 -14.40 -12.44
CA THR A 96 46.92 -13.29 -11.87
C THR A 96 46.40 -12.51 -10.65
N TRP A 97 46.51 -13.09 -9.44
CA TRP A 97 47.15 -12.40 -8.31
C TRP A 97 47.51 -13.34 -7.14
N THR A 98 48.78 -13.37 -6.76
CA THR A 98 49.19 -13.66 -5.38
C THR A 98 49.29 -12.33 -4.64
N PRO A 99 48.69 -12.23 -3.46
CA PRO A 99 49.43 -11.64 -2.35
C PRO A 99 49.36 -12.50 -1.09
N ASP A 100 50.51 -12.57 -0.43
CA ASP A 100 50.71 -13.16 0.88
C ASP A 100 49.79 -12.50 1.93
N LEU A 101 48.86 -13.29 2.49
CA LEU A 101 47.94 -12.86 3.55
C LEU A 101 47.95 -13.89 4.68
N SER A 102 48.74 -13.60 5.72
CA SER A 102 48.73 -14.41 6.93
C SER A 102 47.35 -14.37 7.62
N PRO A 103 46.87 -15.46 8.25
CA PRO A 103 45.57 -15.50 8.93
C PRO A 103 45.38 -14.44 10.04
N SER A 104 46.49 -13.91 10.56
CA SER A 104 46.56 -12.81 11.53
C SER A 104 46.13 -11.45 10.96
N LEU A 105 46.27 -11.20 9.65
CA LEU A 105 45.79 -9.94 9.03
C LEU A 105 44.29 -9.97 8.74
N LEU A 106 43.78 -11.12 8.24
CA LEU A 106 42.35 -11.34 8.00
C LEU A 106 41.52 -11.17 9.27
N THR A 107 41.99 -11.71 10.40
CA THR A 107 41.29 -11.60 11.69
C THR A 107 41.25 -10.16 12.23
N LYS A 108 42.29 -9.35 12.00
CA LYS A 108 42.31 -7.94 12.44
C LYS A 108 41.40 -7.05 11.58
N HIS A 109 41.39 -7.24 10.26
CA HIS A 109 40.62 -6.40 9.35
C HIS A 109 39.10 -6.73 9.31
N GLN A 110 38.71 -7.95 9.67
CA GLN A 110 37.32 -8.42 9.64
C GLN A 110 36.65 -8.49 11.02
N PHE A 111 37.42 -8.63 12.11
CA PHE A 111 36.93 -8.73 13.49
C PHE A 111 37.62 -7.76 14.46
N GLY A 112 38.08 -6.61 13.94
CA GLY A 112 38.69 -5.53 14.73
C GLY A 112 37.65 -4.68 15.48
N CYS A 113 38.01 -4.25 16.69
CA CYS A 113 37.26 -3.26 17.44
C CYS A 113 37.65 -1.85 16.99
N SER A 114 36.69 -1.06 16.55
CA SER A 114 36.87 0.32 16.08
C SER A 114 37.33 1.33 17.16
N VAL A 115 37.30 0.97 18.44
CA VAL A 115 37.73 1.84 19.56
C VAL A 115 39.18 1.62 19.97
N CYS A 116 39.67 0.37 19.97
CA CYS A 116 41.06 0.06 20.33
C CYS A 116 41.90 -0.46 19.15
N SER A 117 41.32 -0.53 17.94
CA SER A 117 41.93 -1.04 16.70
C SER A 117 42.50 -2.46 16.75
N GLU A 118 42.25 -3.22 17.82
CA GLU A 118 42.66 -4.62 17.98
C GLU A 118 41.49 -5.59 17.81
N VAL A 119 41.81 -6.88 17.60
CA VAL A 119 40.81 -7.96 17.51
C VAL A 119 39.91 -7.95 18.75
N LEU A 120 38.60 -8.09 18.54
CA LEU A 120 37.58 -8.02 19.59
C LEU A 120 37.84 -9.01 20.74
N ARG A 121 38.09 -8.47 21.94
CA ARG A 121 38.20 -9.19 23.22
C ARG A 121 36.91 -9.01 24.01
N ASP A 122 36.26 -10.13 24.33
CA ASP A 122 34.90 -10.15 24.90
C ASP A 122 33.91 -9.29 24.08
N PRO A 123 33.54 -9.74 22.86
CA PRO A 123 32.69 -8.96 21.96
C PRO A 123 31.28 -8.79 22.52
N VAL A 124 30.89 -7.54 22.75
CA VAL A 124 29.50 -7.14 23.02
C VAL A 124 28.93 -6.41 21.81
N SER A 125 27.68 -6.69 21.48
CA SER A 125 26.93 -6.00 20.43
C SER A 125 25.98 -4.98 21.04
N ILE A 126 25.88 -3.81 20.40
CA ILE A 126 24.94 -2.75 20.78
C ILE A 126 23.75 -2.72 19.81
N PRO A 127 22.60 -2.10 20.13
CA PRO A 127 21.37 -2.21 19.32
C PRO A 127 21.43 -1.78 17.85
N CYS A 128 22.51 -1.10 17.42
CA CYS A 128 22.74 -0.80 16.00
C CYS A 128 23.52 -1.89 15.23
N GLY A 129 23.77 -3.06 15.83
CA GLY A 129 24.44 -4.20 15.20
C GLY A 129 25.97 -4.18 15.22
N HIS A 130 26.60 -3.08 15.63
CA HIS A 130 28.06 -3.00 15.77
C HIS A 130 28.55 -3.71 17.05
N SER A 131 29.71 -4.36 16.95
CA SER A 131 30.34 -5.08 18.07
C SER A 131 31.65 -4.42 18.51
N TYR A 132 31.88 -4.42 19.83
CA TYR A 132 33.02 -3.78 20.47
C TYR A 132 33.57 -4.70 21.57
N CYS A 133 34.82 -4.50 22.00
CA CYS A 133 35.29 -5.11 23.24
C CYS A 133 34.47 -4.54 24.42
N ARG A 134 34.00 -5.39 25.33
CA ARG A 134 33.15 -5.00 26.47
C ARG A 134 33.69 -3.80 27.24
N GLN A 135 34.99 -3.81 27.52
CA GLN A 135 35.65 -2.72 28.23
C GLN A 135 35.72 -1.43 27.39
N CYS A 136 36.01 -1.53 26.08
CA CYS A 136 36.21 -0.35 25.23
C CYS A 136 34.92 0.48 25.07
N ILE A 137 33.77 -0.17 24.83
CA ILE A 137 32.49 0.54 24.75
C ILE A 137 32.04 1.05 26.13
N SER A 138 32.32 0.31 27.20
CA SER A 138 32.01 0.74 28.58
C SER A 138 32.82 1.97 29.00
N THR A 139 34.09 2.07 28.59
CA THR A 139 34.94 3.24 28.83
C THR A 139 34.54 4.42 27.95
N TYR A 140 34.21 4.18 26.67
CA TYR A 140 33.70 5.23 25.78
C TYR A 140 32.40 5.85 26.29
N TRP A 141 31.56 5.07 26.98
CA TRP A 141 30.33 5.53 27.64
C TRP A 141 30.48 5.92 29.12
N ALA A 142 31.71 5.98 29.67
CA ALA A 142 31.92 6.43 31.04
C ALA A 142 31.69 7.93 31.22
N HIS A 143 31.87 8.71 30.15
CA HIS A 143 31.65 10.16 30.10
C HIS A 143 30.64 10.48 28.99
N PRO A 144 29.32 10.44 29.26
CA PRO A 144 28.30 10.79 28.26
C PRO A 144 28.43 12.27 27.85
N GLY A 145 27.95 12.60 26.65
CA GLY A 145 28.06 13.96 26.11
C GLY A 145 27.18 14.98 26.85
N PRO A 146 27.24 16.28 26.49
CA PRO A 146 26.55 17.36 27.22
C PRO A 146 25.03 17.22 27.39
N ALA A 147 24.38 16.34 26.61
CA ALA A 147 22.94 16.05 26.67
C ALA A 147 22.60 14.72 27.40
N GLY A 148 23.59 14.01 27.97
CA GLY A 148 23.42 12.69 28.58
C GLY A 148 23.30 11.52 27.59
N ASP A 149 23.38 11.80 26.28
CA ASP A 149 23.23 10.81 25.20
C ASP A 149 24.45 9.87 25.08
N TYR A 150 24.16 8.59 24.84
CA TYR A 150 25.14 7.55 24.51
C TYR A 150 25.21 7.35 22.99
N MET A 151 26.39 7.43 22.40
CA MET A 151 26.57 7.36 20.95
C MET A 151 27.33 6.11 20.52
N CYS A 152 26.98 5.55 19.35
CA CYS A 152 27.77 4.50 18.70
C CYS A 152 29.04 5.11 18.05
N PRO A 153 30.27 4.64 18.38
CA PRO A 153 31.50 5.13 17.75
C PRO A 153 31.54 5.02 16.21
N GLN A 154 30.96 3.97 15.62
CA GLN A 154 31.07 3.70 14.17
C GLN A 154 30.01 4.38 13.30
N CYS A 155 28.77 4.52 13.79
CA CYS A 155 27.66 5.04 12.99
C CYS A 155 26.91 6.21 13.62
N SER A 156 27.43 6.76 14.74
CA SER A 156 26.92 7.93 15.45
C SER A 156 25.43 7.88 15.85
N ARG A 157 24.78 6.71 15.79
CA ARG A 157 23.42 6.51 16.31
C ARG A 157 23.42 6.80 17.81
N ARG A 158 22.48 7.65 18.24
CA ARG A 158 22.32 8.14 19.62
C ARG A 158 21.26 7.32 20.37
N SER A 159 21.46 7.16 21.67
CA SER A 159 20.52 6.54 22.60
C SER A 159 20.41 7.40 23.86
N ARG A 160 19.17 7.79 24.20
CA ARG A 160 18.85 8.66 25.35
C ARG A 160 18.96 7.98 26.72
N THR A 161 19.06 6.65 26.71
CA THR A 161 19.32 5.80 27.87
C THR A 161 20.56 4.95 27.58
N ARG A 162 21.26 4.52 28.63
CA ARG A 162 22.47 3.69 28.48
C ARG A 162 22.09 2.37 27.79
N PRO A 163 22.62 2.06 26.59
CA PRO A 163 22.24 0.83 25.90
C PRO A 163 22.70 -0.41 26.67
N GLU A 164 21.85 -1.42 26.69
CA GLU A 164 22.23 -2.75 27.19
C GLU A 164 23.27 -3.38 26.26
N LEU A 165 24.29 -4.02 26.84
CA LEU A 165 25.40 -4.65 26.13
C LEU A 165 25.14 -6.15 26.01
N TYR A 166 24.78 -6.62 24.81
CA TYR A 166 24.53 -8.04 24.57
C TYR A 166 25.84 -8.77 24.26
N THR A 167 26.29 -9.65 25.16
CA THR A 167 27.49 -10.47 24.96
C THR A 167 27.30 -11.43 23.79
N ASN A 168 28.15 -11.30 22.76
CA ASN A 168 28.06 -12.10 21.54
C ASN A 168 28.96 -13.33 21.61
N SER A 169 28.49 -14.35 22.32
CA SER A 169 29.22 -15.61 22.51
C SER A 169 29.48 -16.37 21.20
N ALA A 170 28.62 -16.22 20.19
CA ALA A 170 28.82 -16.78 18.86
C ALA A 170 30.02 -16.13 18.15
N LEU A 171 30.10 -14.80 18.15
CA LEU A 171 31.23 -14.05 17.60
C LEU A 171 32.54 -14.36 18.35
N ALA A 172 32.48 -14.46 19.68
CA ALA A 172 33.62 -14.88 20.50
C ALA A 172 34.14 -16.27 20.10
N ARG A 173 33.24 -17.25 19.87
CA ARG A 173 33.59 -18.60 19.40
C ARG A 173 34.19 -18.59 17.99
N VAL A 174 33.67 -17.76 17.07
CA VAL A 174 34.22 -17.62 15.71
C VAL A 174 35.64 -17.04 15.77
N ILE A 175 35.86 -15.94 16.50
CA ILE A 175 37.18 -15.33 16.69
C ILE A 175 38.16 -16.32 17.33
N GLN A 176 37.74 -17.03 18.39
CA GLN A 176 38.58 -18.04 19.04
C GLN A 176 38.90 -19.22 18.11
N LYS A 177 37.95 -19.67 17.27
CA LYS A 177 38.19 -20.72 16.29
C LYS A 177 39.18 -20.27 15.22
N LEU A 178 39.04 -19.04 14.71
CA LEU A 178 39.95 -18.45 13.73
C LEU A 178 41.36 -18.26 14.29
N GLN A 179 41.48 -17.79 15.54
CA GLN A 179 42.77 -17.70 16.25
C GLN A 179 43.41 -19.07 16.49
N ARG A 180 42.63 -20.13 16.74
CA ARG A 180 43.14 -21.52 16.85
C ARG A 180 43.50 -22.16 15.51
N THR A 181 42.79 -21.83 14.42
CA THR A 181 43.16 -22.29 13.07
C THR A 181 44.38 -21.56 12.52
N GLY A 182 44.69 -20.36 13.03
CA GLY A 182 45.99 -19.73 12.92
C GLY A 182 47.02 -20.42 13.82
N PHE A 183 47.36 -21.68 13.52
CA PHE A 183 48.48 -22.38 14.14
C PHE A 183 49.75 -21.51 14.07
N SER A 184 50.54 -21.55 15.14
CA SER A 184 51.80 -20.82 15.28
C SER A 184 52.67 -20.90 14.02
N PRO A 185 53.36 -19.82 13.60
CA PRO A 185 54.35 -19.85 12.53
C PRO A 185 55.64 -20.54 13.00
N ALA A 186 55.51 -21.83 13.33
CA ALA A 186 56.59 -22.77 13.54
C ALA A 186 56.43 -23.88 12.49
N LEU A 187 56.75 -23.53 11.23
CA LEU A 187 57.30 -24.52 10.31
C LEU A 187 58.41 -25.27 11.07
N PRO A 188 58.42 -26.61 11.13
CA PRO A 188 59.63 -27.33 11.48
C PRO A 188 60.71 -26.84 10.52
N ALA A 189 61.77 -26.20 11.04
CA ALA A 189 62.78 -25.58 10.20
C ALA A 189 63.30 -26.59 9.18
N LEU A 190 63.31 -26.22 7.89
CA LEU A 190 63.83 -27.06 6.83
C LEU A 190 65.34 -27.27 7.07
N VAL A 191 65.69 -28.36 7.75
CA VAL A 191 67.08 -28.73 8.00
C VAL A 191 67.70 -29.23 6.70
N TYR A 192 68.39 -28.33 6.00
CA TYR A 192 69.25 -28.68 4.87
C TYR A 192 70.41 -29.55 5.35
N ALA A 193 70.87 -30.47 4.50
CA ALA A 193 72.01 -31.33 4.83
C ALA A 193 73.31 -30.50 4.93
N GLY A 194 73.99 -30.56 6.07
CA GLY A 194 75.32 -29.97 6.28
C GLY A 194 76.46 -30.91 5.85
N PRO A 195 77.73 -30.46 5.95
CA PRO A 195 78.89 -31.31 5.70
C PRO A 195 78.93 -32.48 6.71
N GLY A 196 78.72 -33.70 6.22
CA GLY A 196 78.65 -34.92 7.05
C GLY A 196 77.22 -35.46 7.28
N ASP A 197 76.18 -34.69 6.96
CA ASP A 197 74.81 -35.20 6.93
C ASP A 197 74.56 -36.01 5.65
N LEU A 198 73.82 -37.11 5.76
CA LEU A 198 73.27 -37.81 4.59
C LEU A 198 72.06 -37.04 4.04
N ALA A 199 72.08 -36.78 2.75
CA ALA A 199 71.11 -35.93 2.06
C ALA A 199 69.96 -36.76 1.45
N CYS A 200 68.77 -36.16 1.30
CA CYS A 200 67.65 -36.83 0.65
C CYS A 200 67.82 -36.91 -0.87
N ASP A 201 67.60 -38.11 -1.43
CA ASP A 201 67.83 -38.38 -2.84
C ASP A 201 66.75 -37.87 -3.78
N ILE A 202 65.52 -37.71 -3.28
CA ILE A 202 64.35 -37.25 -4.06
C ILE A 202 64.24 -35.72 -4.13
N CYS A 203 64.93 -34.98 -3.26
CA CYS A 203 64.90 -33.51 -3.27
C CYS A 203 65.60 -32.94 -4.52
N SER A 204 64.82 -32.37 -5.45
CA SER A 204 65.33 -31.52 -6.53
C SER A 204 65.86 -30.18 -5.98
N GLY A 205 67.12 -29.84 -6.29
CA GLY A 205 67.76 -28.61 -5.83
C GLY A 205 68.54 -28.77 -4.51
N LYS A 206 68.37 -27.84 -3.56
CA LYS A 206 69.03 -27.94 -2.24
C LYS A 206 68.46 -29.11 -1.44
N LYS A 207 69.23 -30.19 -1.30
CA LYS A 207 68.80 -31.41 -0.62
C LYS A 207 68.61 -31.19 0.90
N LEU A 208 67.48 -31.68 1.41
CA LEU A 208 67.18 -31.72 2.86
C LEU A 208 67.92 -32.90 3.52
N ARG A 209 68.16 -32.82 4.83
CA ARG A 209 68.74 -33.94 5.58
C ARG A 209 67.80 -35.15 5.55
N ALA A 210 68.36 -36.33 5.29
CA ALA A 210 67.62 -37.59 5.37
C ALA A 210 67.41 -38.02 6.83
N VAL A 211 66.26 -38.61 7.12
CA VAL A 211 65.89 -39.14 8.44
C VAL A 211 65.91 -40.67 8.46
N LYS A 212 65.55 -41.31 7.34
CA LYS A 212 65.55 -42.77 7.17
C LYS A 212 66.05 -43.16 5.79
N SER A 213 66.76 -44.27 5.72
CA SER A 213 67.20 -44.90 4.47
C SER A 213 66.43 -46.20 4.25
N CYS A 214 65.90 -46.39 3.06
CA CYS A 214 65.28 -47.65 2.67
C CYS A 214 66.34 -48.62 2.18
N LEU A 215 66.46 -49.79 2.81
CA LEU A 215 67.37 -50.86 2.37
C LEU A 215 66.89 -51.52 1.08
N THR A 216 65.57 -51.51 0.82
CA THR A 216 64.96 -52.08 -0.38
C THR A 216 65.11 -51.17 -1.61
N CYS A 217 64.95 -49.84 -1.45
CA CYS A 217 65.17 -48.86 -2.52
C CYS A 217 66.62 -48.35 -2.61
N THR A 218 67.47 -48.69 -1.64
CA THR A 218 68.85 -48.18 -1.51
C THR A 218 68.97 -46.64 -1.55
N ALA A 219 67.96 -45.95 -1.00
CA ALA A 219 67.80 -44.49 -1.10
C ALA A 219 67.47 -43.86 0.26
N SER A 220 67.82 -42.57 0.41
CA SER A 220 67.68 -41.80 1.64
C SER A 220 66.60 -40.71 1.53
N TYR A 221 65.74 -40.61 2.55
CA TYR A 221 64.53 -39.79 2.51
C TYR A 221 64.47 -38.80 3.66
N CYS A 222 64.08 -37.56 3.37
CA CYS A 222 63.67 -36.59 4.39
C CYS A 222 62.21 -36.82 4.84
N GLU A 223 61.78 -36.11 5.89
CA GLU A 223 60.47 -36.25 6.54
C GLU A 223 59.25 -36.10 5.60
N SER A 224 59.39 -35.37 4.49
CA SER A 224 58.32 -35.27 3.48
C SER A 224 58.30 -36.47 2.52
N HIS A 225 59.47 -36.94 2.07
CA HIS A 225 59.57 -37.99 1.05
C HIS A 225 59.46 -39.41 1.63
N ILE A 226 59.82 -39.62 2.90
CA ILE A 226 59.66 -40.92 3.57
C ILE A 226 58.18 -41.33 3.68
N ARG A 227 57.25 -40.36 3.68
CA ARG A 227 55.80 -40.60 3.78
C ARG A 227 55.27 -41.55 2.72
N GLN A 228 55.84 -41.56 1.52
CA GLN A 228 55.43 -42.48 0.46
C GLN A 228 55.60 -43.95 0.86
N HIS A 229 56.58 -44.28 1.70
CA HIS A 229 56.74 -45.63 2.26
C HIS A 229 55.68 -45.99 3.30
N TYR A 230 55.02 -45.00 3.92
CA TYR A 230 53.90 -45.23 4.84
C TYR A 230 52.54 -45.18 4.15
N THR A 231 52.39 -44.46 3.03
CA THR A 231 51.09 -44.22 2.38
C THR A 231 50.85 -45.04 1.10
N VAL A 232 51.89 -45.57 0.44
CA VAL A 232 51.74 -46.35 -0.80
C VAL A 232 51.85 -47.84 -0.49
N PRO A 233 50.81 -48.67 -0.73
CA PRO A 233 50.82 -50.09 -0.33
C PRO A 233 52.00 -50.90 -0.87
N ALA A 234 52.47 -50.60 -2.08
CA ALA A 234 53.64 -51.26 -2.67
C ALA A 234 54.96 -50.97 -1.94
N LEU A 235 55.04 -49.87 -1.18
CA LEU A 235 56.25 -49.42 -0.48
C LEU A 235 56.19 -49.67 1.04
N GLN A 236 55.02 -50.03 1.60
CA GLN A 236 54.85 -50.32 3.03
C GLN A 236 55.65 -51.52 3.52
N ASN A 237 55.94 -52.47 2.63
CA ASN A 237 56.71 -53.68 2.94
C ASN A 237 58.23 -53.48 2.86
N HIS A 238 58.70 -52.27 2.54
CA HIS A 238 60.12 -51.98 2.40
C HIS A 238 60.80 -51.77 3.76
N THR A 239 62.02 -52.29 3.92
CA THR A 239 62.76 -52.17 5.19
C THR A 239 63.39 -50.79 5.31
N LEU A 240 62.99 -50.03 6.33
CA LEU A 240 63.53 -48.70 6.64
C LEU A 240 64.49 -48.78 7.83
N ALA A 241 65.71 -48.30 7.64
CA ALA A 241 66.73 -48.16 8.69
C ALA A 241 66.89 -46.68 9.08
N GLU A 242 67.26 -46.43 10.34
CA GLU A 242 67.65 -45.09 10.80
C GLU A 242 69.02 -44.72 10.26
N VAL A 243 69.18 -43.44 9.90
CA VAL A 243 70.42 -42.93 9.31
C VAL A 243 71.40 -42.55 10.43
N THR A 244 72.03 -43.56 11.03
CA THR A 244 73.14 -43.37 11.97
C THR A 244 74.41 -43.01 11.21
N GLY A 245 74.98 -41.84 11.53
CA GLY A 245 76.23 -41.37 10.93
C GLY A 245 77.44 -42.18 11.42
N GLY A 246 77.70 -43.33 10.80
CA GLY A 246 78.90 -44.14 11.07
C GLY A 246 78.86 -45.56 10.53
N HIS A 247 79.72 -45.84 9.54
CA HIS A 247 80.29 -47.15 9.17
C HIS A 247 79.44 -48.42 9.36
N TYR A 248 78.85 -48.91 8.27
CA TYR A 248 78.55 -50.34 8.13
C TYR A 248 79.85 -51.14 8.00
N SER A 249 80.09 -52.10 8.90
CA SER A 249 81.03 -53.19 8.67
C SER A 249 80.38 -54.54 8.99
N GLY A 250 79.99 -55.27 7.95
CA GLY A 250 79.44 -56.61 8.10
C GLY A 250 80.55 -57.63 8.38
N LYS A 251 80.36 -58.48 9.40
CA LYS A 251 81.18 -59.68 9.62
C LYS A 251 80.28 -60.86 9.98
N THR A 252 80.12 -61.78 9.04
CA THR A 252 79.54 -63.11 9.29
C THR A 252 80.62 -64.04 9.84
N GLY A 253 80.43 -64.54 11.07
CA GLY A 253 81.34 -65.47 11.74
C GLY A 253 80.89 -66.92 11.60
N LYS A 254 81.80 -67.81 11.18
CA LYS A 254 81.50 -69.22 10.90
C LYS A 254 81.56 -70.12 12.15
N THR A 255 80.85 -71.24 12.02
CA THR A 255 80.81 -72.45 12.85
C THR A 255 82.15 -72.92 13.41
N LYS A 256 82.12 -73.58 14.59
CA LYS A 256 83.17 -74.51 15.03
C LYS A 256 82.54 -75.81 15.54
N ARG A 257 82.76 -76.91 14.83
CA ARG A 257 82.49 -78.28 15.31
C ARG A 257 83.55 -78.62 16.37
N ILE A 258 83.14 -79.23 17.47
CA ILE A 258 84.06 -79.93 18.39
C ILE A 258 84.18 -81.37 17.90
N LYS A 259 85.36 -81.96 18.09
CA LYS A 259 85.69 -83.33 17.67
C LYS A 259 85.24 -84.31 18.74
N GLU A 260 84.85 -85.50 18.32
CA GLU A 260 84.83 -86.69 19.19
C GLU A 260 86.24 -87.28 19.19
N GLU A 261 86.81 -87.47 20.37
CA GLU A 261 87.97 -88.33 20.61
C GLU A 261 87.49 -89.36 21.64
N GLY A 262 87.67 -90.65 21.34
CA GLY A 262 87.21 -91.74 22.18
C GLY A 262 88.38 -92.46 22.81
N GLU A 263 88.22 -92.88 24.07
CA GLU A 263 89.09 -93.83 24.74
C GLU A 263 88.25 -94.94 25.39
N THR A 264 88.88 -96.09 25.57
CA THR A 264 88.25 -97.33 26.02
C THR A 264 88.30 -97.44 27.55
N GLU A 265 87.13 -97.54 28.20
CA GLU A 265 87.02 -97.78 29.65
C GLU A 265 86.01 -98.91 29.95
N ASP A 266 86.11 -99.43 31.17
CA ASP A 266 85.74 -100.80 31.54
C ASP A 266 84.22 -101.07 31.68
N ASP A 267 83.85 -102.34 31.88
CA ASP A 267 82.44 -102.77 31.92
C ASP A 267 81.60 -102.17 33.08
N GLU A 268 82.23 -101.63 34.13
CA GLU A 268 81.53 -100.92 35.21
C GLU A 268 81.19 -99.46 34.82
N ASP A 269 82.02 -98.81 34.00
CA ASP A 269 81.77 -97.46 33.49
C ASP A 269 80.70 -97.42 32.40
N LYS A 270 80.52 -98.50 31.65
CA LYS A 270 79.39 -98.63 30.70
C LYS A 270 78.04 -98.50 31.40
N GLU A 271 77.89 -98.98 32.64
CA GLU A 271 76.63 -98.81 33.38
C GLU A 271 76.45 -97.37 33.87
N ASN A 272 77.52 -96.69 34.32
CA ASN A 272 77.48 -95.28 34.71
C ASN A 272 77.22 -94.34 33.52
N VAL A 273 77.83 -94.59 32.36
CA VAL A 273 77.56 -93.89 31.10
C VAL A 273 76.12 -94.16 30.65
N CYS A 274 75.64 -95.41 30.72
CA CYS A 274 74.25 -95.75 30.42
C CYS A 274 73.26 -95.05 31.36
N LYS A 275 73.56 -94.92 32.66
CA LYS A 275 72.76 -94.15 33.63
C LYS A 275 72.73 -92.66 33.29
N LYS A 276 73.88 -92.04 32.97
CA LYS A 276 73.97 -90.63 32.53
C LYS A 276 73.16 -90.39 31.25
N ILE A 277 73.29 -91.25 30.24
CA ILE A 277 72.51 -91.18 28.99
C ILE A 277 71.02 -91.32 29.27
N LYS A 278 70.60 -92.30 30.11
CA LYS A 278 69.19 -92.46 30.50
C LYS A 278 68.62 -91.26 31.27
N MET A 279 69.43 -90.53 32.03
CA MET A 279 69.01 -89.29 32.68
C MET A 279 68.89 -88.13 31.67
N ALA A 280 69.86 -87.97 30.77
CA ALA A 280 69.83 -86.95 29.72
C ALA A 280 68.65 -87.15 28.75
N VAL A 281 68.37 -88.40 28.36
CA VAL A 281 67.20 -88.75 27.53
C VAL A 281 65.90 -88.37 28.23
N LYS A 282 65.74 -88.66 29.53
CA LYS A 282 64.56 -88.26 30.30
C LYS A 282 64.41 -86.74 30.43
N GLU A 283 65.51 -86.01 30.54
CA GLU A 283 65.48 -84.54 30.57
C GLU A 283 65.02 -83.97 29.22
N GLU A 284 65.46 -84.58 28.12
CA GLU A 284 65.06 -84.18 26.77
C GLU A 284 63.61 -84.61 26.46
N ASP A 285 63.15 -85.78 26.92
CA ASP A 285 61.74 -86.21 26.85
C ASP A 285 60.81 -85.22 27.56
N VAL A 286 61.23 -84.66 28.71
CA VAL A 286 60.46 -83.61 29.42
C VAL A 286 60.42 -82.31 28.61
N LYS A 287 61.54 -81.87 28.02
CA LYS A 287 61.56 -80.69 27.12
C LYS A 287 60.69 -80.90 25.88
N ILE A 288 60.71 -82.11 25.30
CA ILE A 288 59.85 -82.48 24.17
C ILE A 288 58.37 -82.44 24.58
N ALA A 289 58.02 -82.94 25.77
CA ALA A 289 56.66 -82.88 26.30
C ALA A 289 56.18 -81.42 26.51
N ASP A 290 57.04 -80.55 27.05
CA ASP A 290 56.73 -79.12 27.19
C ASP A 290 56.60 -78.40 25.84
N LEU A 291 57.46 -78.72 24.87
CA LEU A 291 57.33 -78.22 23.50
C LEU A 291 56.02 -78.71 22.84
N MET A 292 55.63 -79.97 23.03
CA MET A 292 54.35 -80.49 22.54
C MET A 292 53.16 -79.80 23.19
N ARG A 293 53.24 -79.47 24.49
CA ARG A 293 52.24 -78.67 25.21
C ARG A 293 52.10 -77.26 24.62
N ILE A 294 53.21 -76.56 24.42
CA ILE A 294 53.23 -75.23 23.78
C ILE A 294 52.69 -75.29 22.35
N ILE A 295 53.04 -76.32 21.56
CA ILE A 295 52.52 -76.50 20.20
C ILE A 295 51.00 -76.71 20.19
N ARG A 296 50.44 -77.38 21.20
CA ARG A 296 48.98 -77.54 21.35
C ARG A 296 48.30 -76.22 21.70
N GLU A 297 48.83 -75.48 22.68
CA GLU A 297 48.34 -74.15 23.07
C GLU A 297 48.39 -73.16 21.89
N LEU A 298 49.48 -73.18 21.09
CA LEU A 298 49.60 -72.37 19.87
C LEU A 298 48.59 -72.77 18.78
N LYS A 299 48.20 -74.04 18.67
CA LYS A 299 47.16 -74.49 17.73
C LYS A 299 45.77 -74.04 18.17
N GLU A 300 45.48 -74.14 19.47
CA GLU A 300 44.22 -73.67 20.08
C GLU A 300 44.06 -72.15 19.86
N ASN A 301 45.07 -71.36 20.23
CA ASN A 301 45.09 -69.91 20.01
C ASN A 301 44.94 -69.51 18.53
N ASN A 302 45.54 -70.26 17.60
CA ASN A 302 45.42 -69.98 16.16
C ASN A 302 44.01 -70.25 15.62
N LEU A 303 43.31 -71.27 16.16
CA LEU A 303 41.90 -71.51 15.83
C LEU A 303 41.00 -70.40 16.37
N GLU A 304 41.25 -69.91 17.59
CA GLU A 304 40.52 -68.76 18.15
C GLU A 304 40.74 -67.48 17.33
N LEU A 305 42.00 -67.17 16.96
CA LEU A 305 42.32 -66.03 16.10
C LEU A 305 41.63 -66.11 14.73
N LYS A 306 41.53 -67.32 14.14
CA LYS A 306 40.78 -67.52 12.89
C LYS A 306 39.30 -67.21 13.05
N ASN A 307 38.66 -67.72 14.10
CA ASN A 307 37.24 -67.46 14.38
C ASN A 307 36.97 -65.97 14.63
N ILE A 308 37.87 -65.28 15.34
CA ILE A 308 37.79 -63.82 15.55
C ILE A 308 37.93 -63.07 14.22
N SER A 309 38.85 -63.48 13.34
CA SER A 309 39.01 -62.88 12.01
C SER A 309 37.75 -63.03 11.16
N GLU A 310 37.16 -64.22 11.13
CA GLU A 310 35.90 -64.48 10.39
C GLU A 310 34.74 -63.65 10.95
N HIS A 311 34.64 -63.47 12.27
CA HIS A 311 33.63 -62.61 12.88
C HIS A 311 33.82 -61.13 12.54
N LEU A 312 35.06 -60.61 12.62
CA LEU A 312 35.38 -59.24 12.22
C LEU A 312 35.11 -58.99 10.73
N GLU A 313 35.33 -59.97 9.85
CA GLU A 313 34.98 -59.86 8.43
C GLU A 313 33.46 -59.74 8.24
N GLN A 314 32.67 -60.53 8.99
CA GLN A 314 31.21 -60.43 8.99
C GLN A 314 30.73 -59.06 9.49
N GLU A 315 31.22 -58.58 10.63
CA GLU A 315 30.88 -57.24 11.15
C GLU A 315 31.23 -56.13 10.16
N ASN A 316 32.42 -56.19 9.55
CA ASN A 316 32.83 -55.25 8.51
C ASN A 316 31.92 -55.29 7.28
N SER A 317 31.34 -56.45 6.93
CA SER A 317 30.36 -56.55 5.83
C SER A 317 29.04 -55.84 6.18
N VAL A 318 28.56 -55.98 7.42
CA VAL A 318 27.34 -55.31 7.92
C VAL A 318 27.56 -53.80 8.00
N LEU A 319 28.69 -53.35 8.55
CA LEU A 319 29.02 -51.92 8.63
C LEU A 319 29.09 -51.26 7.24
N LYS A 320 29.64 -51.94 6.23
CA LYS A 320 29.65 -51.46 4.84
C LYS A 320 28.24 -51.31 4.27
N LYS A 321 27.33 -52.26 4.56
CA LYS A 321 25.93 -52.14 4.14
C LYS A 321 25.25 -50.95 4.81
N ASN A 322 25.37 -50.82 6.13
CA ASN A 322 24.77 -49.72 6.89
C ASN A 322 25.29 -48.35 6.42
N PHE A 323 26.56 -48.25 6.00
CA PHE A 323 27.12 -47.03 5.41
C PHE A 323 26.43 -46.66 4.10
N ILE A 324 26.19 -47.63 3.21
CA ILE A 324 25.49 -47.41 1.93
C ILE A 324 24.04 -46.99 2.17
N ASP A 325 23.35 -47.65 3.10
CA ASP A 325 21.96 -47.34 3.45
C ASP A 325 21.86 -45.89 4.01
N LEU A 326 22.76 -45.50 4.92
CA LEU A 326 22.87 -44.12 5.42
C LEU A 326 23.22 -43.09 4.33
N GLU A 327 24.05 -43.45 3.36
CA GLU A 327 24.38 -42.56 2.23
C GLU A 327 23.16 -42.33 1.32
N GLN A 328 22.33 -43.35 1.10
CA GLN A 328 21.06 -43.25 0.39
C GLN A 328 20.05 -42.38 1.16
N GLU A 329 19.87 -42.59 2.47
CA GLU A 329 19.00 -41.76 3.32
C GLU A 329 19.43 -40.28 3.27
N ASN A 330 20.74 -40.00 3.39
CA ASN A 330 21.26 -38.64 3.26
C ASN A 330 21.02 -38.03 1.87
N SER A 331 20.99 -38.83 0.81
CA SER A 331 20.64 -38.38 -0.54
C SER A 331 19.16 -37.99 -0.65
N VAL A 332 18.26 -38.77 -0.04
CA VAL A 332 16.82 -38.45 0.04
C VAL A 332 16.58 -37.20 0.87
N LEU A 333 17.17 -37.09 2.06
CA LEU A 333 17.04 -35.90 2.92
C LEU A 333 17.51 -34.61 2.24
N LYS A 334 18.58 -34.67 1.42
CA LYS A 334 19.04 -33.52 0.61
C LYS A 334 18.02 -33.08 -0.44
N LYS A 335 17.32 -34.02 -1.09
CA LYS A 335 16.24 -33.70 -2.05
C LYS A 335 15.07 -33.03 -1.33
N ASN A 336 14.58 -33.66 -0.26
CA ASN A 336 13.48 -33.13 0.54
C ASN A 336 13.78 -31.73 1.08
N TYR A 337 15.05 -31.43 1.45
CA TYR A 337 15.46 -30.09 1.84
C TYR A 337 15.33 -29.06 0.71
N ILE A 338 15.74 -29.41 -0.51
CA ILE A 338 15.62 -28.55 -1.70
C ILE A 338 14.14 -28.32 -2.04
N ASP A 339 13.32 -29.37 -1.98
CA ASP A 339 11.89 -29.28 -2.27
C ASP A 339 11.17 -28.37 -1.24
N LEU A 340 11.48 -28.53 0.05
CA LEU A 340 10.99 -27.64 1.11
C LEU A 340 11.49 -26.20 0.96
N GLU A 341 12.71 -25.97 0.49
CA GLU A 341 13.23 -24.62 0.20
C GLU A 341 12.47 -23.97 -0.97
N GLN A 342 12.14 -24.74 -2.01
CA GLN A 342 11.30 -24.30 -3.12
C GLN A 342 9.87 -23.98 -2.67
N GLU A 343 9.22 -24.84 -1.89
CA GLU A 343 7.88 -24.58 -1.31
C GLU A 343 7.88 -23.30 -0.46
N ASN A 344 8.89 -23.10 0.39
CA ASN A 344 9.05 -21.88 1.18
C ASN A 344 9.26 -20.64 0.30
N SER A 345 9.90 -20.76 -0.87
CA SER A 345 10.03 -19.66 -1.84
C SER A 345 8.69 -19.28 -2.46
N VAL A 346 7.85 -20.27 -2.79
CA VAL A 346 6.49 -20.08 -3.33
C VAL A 346 5.58 -19.45 -2.27
N LEU A 347 5.60 -19.95 -1.03
CA LEU A 347 4.82 -19.39 0.07
C LEU A 347 5.19 -17.92 0.37
N LYS A 348 6.48 -17.56 0.32
CA LYS A 348 6.92 -16.17 0.44
C LYS A 348 6.38 -15.28 -0.67
N LYS A 349 6.34 -15.77 -1.92
CA LYS A 349 5.73 -15.04 -3.03
C LYS A 349 4.23 -14.83 -2.82
N ASN A 350 3.51 -15.90 -2.50
CA ASN A 350 2.07 -15.85 -2.25
C ASN A 350 1.72 -14.89 -1.09
N TYR A 351 2.55 -14.81 -0.06
CA TYR A 351 2.39 -13.84 1.03
C TYR A 351 2.51 -12.39 0.54
N ILE A 352 3.51 -12.10 -0.31
CA ILE A 352 3.71 -10.76 -0.90
C ILE A 352 2.56 -10.39 -1.84
N ASP A 353 2.06 -11.34 -2.63
CA ASP A 353 0.93 -11.12 -3.54
C ASP A 353 -0.37 -10.85 -2.74
N LEU A 354 -0.64 -11.63 -1.67
CA LEU A 354 -1.73 -11.38 -0.73
C LEU A 354 -1.61 -10.04 0.02
N GLU A 355 -0.40 -9.59 0.37
CA GLU A 355 -0.20 -8.29 1.00
C GLU A 355 -0.52 -7.14 0.03
N GLN A 356 -0.17 -7.29 -1.25
CA GLN A 356 -0.54 -6.35 -2.32
C GLN A 356 -2.05 -6.31 -2.53
N GLU A 357 -2.73 -7.45 -2.63
CA GLU A 357 -4.19 -7.51 -2.74
C GLU A 357 -4.89 -6.83 -1.56
N ASN A 358 -4.43 -7.09 -0.33
CA ASN A 358 -4.94 -6.43 0.87
C ASN A 358 -4.71 -4.90 0.85
N SER A 359 -3.62 -4.44 0.24
CA SER A 359 -3.35 -3.01 0.04
C SER A 359 -4.35 -2.38 -0.93
N VAL A 360 -4.64 -3.05 -2.06
CA VAL A 360 -5.64 -2.62 -3.04
C VAL A 360 -7.04 -2.60 -2.43
N LEU A 361 -7.44 -3.65 -1.70
CA LEU A 361 -8.73 -3.73 -1.03
C LEU A 361 -8.91 -2.60 0.00
N LYS A 362 -7.87 -2.26 0.78
CA LYS A 362 -7.89 -1.11 1.70
C LYS A 362 -8.09 0.22 0.98
N LYS A 363 -7.48 0.41 -0.20
CA LYS A 363 -7.71 1.60 -1.03
C LYS A 363 -9.15 1.65 -1.53
N ASN A 364 -9.64 0.57 -2.14
CA ASN A 364 -11.00 0.49 -2.66
C ASN A 364 -12.06 0.75 -1.56
N PHE A 365 -11.82 0.31 -0.33
CA PHE A 365 -12.68 0.61 0.82
C PHE A 365 -12.71 2.12 1.17
N ILE A 366 -11.58 2.82 1.06
CA ILE A 366 -11.52 4.27 1.27
C ILE A 366 -12.26 4.99 0.14
N ASP A 367 -12.05 4.58 -1.12
CA ASP A 367 -12.67 5.18 -2.30
C ASP A 367 -14.21 5.00 -2.24
N LEU A 368 -14.71 3.78 -2.00
CA LEU A 368 -16.14 3.50 -1.79
C LEU A 368 -16.75 4.27 -0.61
N LYS A 369 -15.98 4.52 0.46
CA LYS A 369 -16.43 5.32 1.61
C LYS A 369 -16.58 6.80 1.23
N GLN A 370 -15.74 7.33 0.35
CA GLN A 370 -15.86 8.68 -0.19
C GLN A 370 -17.07 8.79 -1.14
N GLU A 371 -17.25 7.83 -2.05
CA GLU A 371 -18.41 7.76 -2.94
C GLU A 371 -19.73 7.70 -2.14
N ASN A 372 -19.81 6.89 -1.09
CA ASN A 372 -20.98 6.81 -0.22
C ASN A 372 -21.29 8.16 0.47
N PHE A 373 -20.26 8.95 0.82
CA PHE A 373 -20.43 10.29 1.37
C PHE A 373 -20.96 11.28 0.32
N VAL A 374 -20.47 11.21 -0.93
CA VAL A 374 -20.98 12.01 -2.06
C VAL A 374 -22.43 11.66 -2.36
N LEU A 375 -22.78 10.36 -2.44
CA LEU A 375 -24.15 9.90 -2.66
C LEU A 375 -25.12 10.39 -1.55
N LYS A 376 -24.69 10.40 -0.29
CA LYS A 376 -25.47 10.95 0.83
C LYS A 376 -25.73 12.45 0.66
N ARG A 377 -24.76 13.22 0.19
CA ARG A 377 -24.95 14.65 -0.11
C ARG A 377 -25.95 14.85 -1.24
N ILE A 378 -25.80 14.11 -2.34
CA ILE A 378 -26.73 14.16 -3.48
C ILE A 378 -28.16 13.80 -3.05
N SER A 379 -28.34 12.81 -2.16
CA SER A 379 -29.66 12.47 -1.60
C SER A 379 -30.30 13.65 -0.87
N ILE A 380 -29.54 14.35 -0.03
CA ILE A 380 -30.01 15.54 0.70
C ILE A 380 -30.36 16.68 -0.27
N ASP A 381 -29.52 16.92 -1.28
CA ASP A 381 -29.74 17.96 -2.29
C ASP A 381 -31.01 17.68 -3.12
N LEU A 382 -31.28 16.40 -3.47
CA LEU A 382 -32.50 15.96 -4.14
C LEU A 382 -33.75 16.07 -3.26
N GLU A 383 -33.66 15.74 -1.96
CA GLU A 383 -34.75 15.94 -1.00
C GLU A 383 -35.11 17.43 -0.86
N GLN A 384 -34.10 18.30 -0.77
CA GLN A 384 -34.29 19.75 -0.76
C GLN A 384 -34.92 20.24 -2.07
N GLY A 385 -34.42 19.81 -3.24
CA GLY A 385 -34.98 20.15 -4.54
C GLY A 385 -36.45 19.75 -4.69
N ASN A 386 -36.81 18.53 -4.27
CA ASN A 386 -38.20 18.06 -4.24
C ASN A 386 -39.08 18.92 -3.31
N SER A 387 -38.55 19.39 -2.17
CA SER A 387 -39.28 20.29 -1.27
C SER A 387 -39.58 21.67 -1.92
N VAL A 388 -38.67 22.17 -2.76
CA VAL A 388 -38.85 23.42 -3.52
C VAL A 388 -39.86 23.23 -4.66
N LEU A 389 -39.72 22.16 -5.46
CA LEU A 389 -40.67 21.83 -6.52
C LEU A 389 -42.10 21.67 -5.98
N LYS A 390 -42.26 21.06 -4.80
CA LYS A 390 -43.58 20.91 -4.15
C LYS A 390 -44.19 22.25 -3.71
N LYS A 391 -43.39 23.25 -3.35
CA LYS A 391 -43.88 24.62 -3.09
C LYS A 391 -44.34 25.28 -4.39
N ILE A 392 -43.47 25.30 -5.41
CA ILE A 392 -43.77 25.88 -6.73
C ILE A 392 -45.05 25.26 -7.34
N SER A 393 -45.23 23.94 -7.24
CA SER A 393 -46.46 23.26 -7.69
C SER A 393 -47.71 23.80 -6.99
N LYS A 394 -47.65 23.99 -5.67
CA LYS A 394 -48.76 24.52 -4.87
C LYS A 394 -49.06 25.99 -5.21
N ASP A 395 -48.02 26.78 -5.45
CA ASP A 395 -48.16 28.20 -5.79
C ASP A 395 -48.79 28.35 -7.19
N LEU A 396 -48.38 27.53 -8.18
CA LEU A 396 -48.99 27.46 -9.50
C LEU A 396 -50.45 26.96 -9.45
N GLU A 397 -50.78 25.98 -8.60
CA GLU A 397 -52.16 25.53 -8.38
C GLU A 397 -53.06 26.68 -7.85
N GLN A 398 -52.53 27.53 -6.96
CA GLN A 398 -53.23 28.71 -6.47
C GLN A 398 -53.42 29.76 -7.57
N GLU A 399 -52.37 30.04 -8.35
CA GLU A 399 -52.43 31.01 -9.45
C GLU A 399 -53.43 30.58 -10.54
N ILE A 400 -53.44 29.30 -10.91
CA ILE A 400 -54.45 28.72 -11.81
C ILE A 400 -55.87 28.88 -11.24
N SER A 401 -56.05 28.75 -9.93
CA SER A 401 -57.35 28.96 -9.27
C SER A 401 -57.81 30.43 -9.37
N VAL A 402 -56.91 31.39 -9.15
CA VAL A 402 -57.17 32.83 -9.30
C VAL A 402 -57.51 33.17 -10.77
N LEU A 403 -56.72 32.69 -11.73
CA LEU A 403 -56.96 32.92 -13.16
C LEU A 403 -58.30 32.33 -13.63
N LYS A 404 -58.70 31.16 -13.11
CA LYS A 404 -60.04 30.58 -13.37
C LYS A 404 -61.15 31.49 -12.87
N LYS A 405 -61.02 32.08 -11.67
CA LYS A 405 -62.00 33.03 -11.13
C LYS A 405 -62.08 34.29 -12.01
N ASN A 406 -60.95 34.92 -12.31
CA ASN A 406 -60.90 36.11 -13.16
C ASN A 406 -61.51 35.85 -14.56
N SER A 407 -61.34 34.65 -15.12
CA SER A 407 -61.97 34.25 -16.39
C SER A 407 -63.50 34.15 -16.30
N ILE A 408 -64.05 33.78 -15.14
CA ILE A 408 -65.51 33.77 -14.89
C ILE A 408 -66.01 35.20 -14.77
N ASP A 409 -65.34 36.04 -13.98
CA ASP A 409 -65.71 37.43 -13.73
C ASP A 409 -65.73 38.23 -15.05
N LEU A 410 -64.67 38.13 -15.87
CA LEU A 410 -64.60 38.74 -17.22
C LEU A 410 -65.70 38.24 -18.19
N LYS A 411 -66.11 36.97 -18.08
CA LYS A 411 -67.25 36.44 -18.87
C LYS A 411 -68.57 37.07 -18.44
N GLN A 412 -68.75 37.31 -17.14
CA GLN A 412 -69.93 38.00 -16.61
C GLN A 412 -69.96 39.46 -17.08
N GLU A 413 -68.86 40.21 -16.92
CA GLU A 413 -68.74 41.59 -17.40
C GLU A 413 -69.02 41.72 -18.90
N ASN A 414 -68.43 40.86 -19.74
CA ASN A 414 -68.69 40.83 -21.18
C ASN A 414 -70.17 40.52 -21.50
N SER A 415 -70.83 39.67 -20.70
CA SER A 415 -72.27 39.43 -20.83
C SER A 415 -73.13 40.65 -20.47
N LEU A 416 -72.70 41.47 -19.49
CA LEU A 416 -73.35 42.72 -19.12
C LEU A 416 -73.14 43.80 -20.19
N LEU A 417 -71.92 43.98 -20.69
CA LEU A 417 -71.60 44.89 -21.80
C LEU A 417 -72.43 44.57 -23.05
N LYS A 418 -72.64 43.28 -23.37
CA LYS A 418 -73.52 42.85 -24.47
C LYS A 418 -75.00 43.19 -24.26
N ARG A 419 -75.48 43.28 -23.01
CA ARG A 419 -76.84 43.76 -22.71
C ARG A 419 -76.91 45.28 -22.90
N ILE A 420 -76.00 46.01 -22.27
CA ILE A 420 -75.89 47.48 -22.39
C ILE A 420 -75.78 47.92 -23.86
N SER A 421 -75.02 47.21 -24.69
CA SER A 421 -74.92 47.48 -26.14
C SER A 421 -76.28 47.36 -26.85
N LYS A 422 -77.07 46.33 -26.55
CA LYS A 422 -78.42 46.15 -27.10
C LYS A 422 -79.41 47.20 -26.60
N ASP A 423 -79.31 47.56 -25.33
CA ASP A 423 -80.15 48.60 -24.73
C ASP A 423 -79.84 49.97 -25.35
N LEU A 424 -78.57 50.27 -25.62
CA LEU A 424 -78.13 51.47 -26.35
C LEU A 424 -78.57 51.46 -27.82
N GLU A 425 -78.50 50.31 -28.52
CA GLU A 425 -79.04 50.15 -29.88
C GLU A 425 -80.55 50.42 -29.91
N LEU A 426 -81.30 49.91 -28.93
CA LEU A 426 -82.73 50.14 -28.79
C LEU A 426 -83.03 51.63 -28.54
N VAL A 427 -82.33 52.27 -27.59
CA VAL A 427 -82.47 53.71 -27.30
C VAL A 427 -82.15 54.56 -28.54
N ASN A 428 -81.08 54.24 -29.28
CA ASN A 428 -80.72 54.91 -30.53
C ASN A 428 -81.83 54.75 -31.60
N SER A 429 -82.45 53.57 -31.71
CA SER A 429 -83.60 53.36 -32.62
C SER A 429 -84.83 54.20 -32.23
N VAL A 430 -85.11 54.33 -30.94
CA VAL A 430 -86.21 55.15 -30.42
C VAL A 430 -85.94 56.64 -30.67
N LEU A 431 -84.72 57.11 -30.39
CA LEU A 431 -84.30 58.48 -30.67
C LEU A 431 -84.41 58.82 -32.16
N LYS A 432 -83.92 57.95 -33.05
CA LYS A 432 -84.08 58.14 -34.51
C LYS A 432 -85.55 58.26 -34.93
N LYS A 433 -86.43 57.42 -34.38
CA LYS A 433 -87.87 57.49 -34.67
C LYS A 433 -88.52 58.76 -34.10
N PHE A 434 -88.08 59.21 -32.94
CA PHE A 434 -88.53 60.47 -32.34
C PHE A 434 -88.09 61.68 -33.17
N CYS A 435 -86.81 61.73 -33.60
CA CYS A 435 -86.29 62.77 -34.49
C CYS A 435 -87.07 62.82 -35.82
N TYR A 436 -87.29 61.67 -36.46
CA TYR A 436 -88.10 61.59 -37.68
C TYR A 436 -89.52 62.14 -37.48
N ASN A 437 -90.21 61.72 -36.40
CA ASN A 437 -91.54 62.25 -36.08
C ASN A 437 -91.52 63.77 -35.85
N LEU A 438 -90.49 64.29 -35.17
CA LEU A 438 -90.34 65.72 -34.93
C LEU A 438 -90.14 66.50 -36.23
N GLU A 439 -89.30 65.98 -37.14
CA GLU A 439 -89.10 66.53 -38.49
C GLU A 439 -90.41 66.56 -39.29
N GLN A 440 -91.22 65.48 -39.24
CA GLN A 440 -92.54 65.45 -39.89
C GLN A 440 -93.51 66.48 -39.30
N CYS A 441 -93.59 66.62 -37.97
CA CYS A 441 -94.42 67.65 -37.33
C CYS A 441 -93.94 69.07 -37.67
N CYS A 442 -92.63 69.31 -37.79
CA CYS A 442 -92.09 70.59 -38.23
C CYS A 442 -92.47 70.91 -39.70
N LEU A 443 -92.43 69.91 -40.60
CA LEU A 443 -92.88 70.06 -41.98
C LEU A 443 -94.39 70.35 -42.07
N GLU A 444 -95.21 69.64 -41.29
CA GLU A 444 -96.66 69.84 -41.25
C GLU A 444 -97.04 71.23 -40.71
N LEU A 445 -96.40 71.67 -39.62
CA LEU A 445 -96.57 73.03 -39.11
C LEU A 445 -96.14 74.09 -40.13
N TYR A 446 -95.03 73.88 -40.83
CA TYR A 446 -94.55 74.78 -41.87
C TYR A 446 -95.56 74.92 -43.02
N LEU A 447 -96.08 73.80 -43.53
CA LEU A 447 -97.10 73.78 -44.59
C LEU A 447 -98.41 74.46 -44.15
N ASN A 448 -98.86 74.22 -42.92
CA ASN A 448 -100.04 74.89 -42.36
C ASN A 448 -99.84 76.42 -42.28
N ILE A 449 -98.66 76.87 -41.84
CA ILE A 449 -98.30 78.30 -41.81
C ILE A 449 -98.25 78.89 -43.23
N GLU A 450 -97.70 78.20 -44.22
CA GLU A 450 -97.72 78.66 -45.62
C GLU A 450 -99.15 78.77 -46.17
N GLN A 451 -100.00 77.79 -45.89
CA GLN A 451 -101.40 77.78 -46.34
C GLN A 451 -102.22 78.89 -45.68
N GLU A 452 -102.04 79.14 -44.38
CA GLU A 452 -102.70 80.22 -43.66
C GLU A 452 -102.22 81.60 -44.14
N ASN A 453 -100.91 81.77 -44.40
CA ASN A 453 -100.37 82.97 -45.04
C ASN A 453 -100.95 83.18 -46.45
N SER A 454 -101.21 82.11 -47.22
CA SER A 454 -101.86 82.19 -48.53
C SER A 454 -103.31 82.64 -48.42
N ASN A 455 -104.06 82.09 -47.46
CA ASN A 455 -105.43 82.50 -47.16
C ASN A 455 -105.52 83.97 -46.74
N LEU A 456 -104.62 84.42 -45.85
CA LEU A 456 -104.53 85.82 -45.42
C LEU A 456 -104.18 86.76 -46.59
N LYS A 457 -103.26 86.37 -47.49
CA LYS A 457 -103.00 87.13 -48.73
C LYS A 457 -104.25 87.25 -49.61
N HIS A 458 -105.04 86.19 -49.74
CA HIS A 458 -106.28 86.22 -50.51
C HIS A 458 -107.35 87.11 -49.86
N GLN A 459 -107.56 86.99 -48.55
CA GLN A 459 -108.47 87.86 -47.79
C GLN A 459 -108.07 89.33 -47.90
N ASN A 460 -106.79 89.65 -47.71
CA ASN A 460 -106.26 91.01 -47.84
C ASN A 460 -106.43 91.54 -49.28
N SER A 461 -106.21 90.71 -50.31
CA SER A 461 -106.49 91.08 -51.70
C SER A 461 -107.97 91.36 -51.97
N ASN A 462 -108.90 90.72 -51.25
CA ASN A 462 -110.34 90.99 -51.40
C ASN A 462 -110.74 92.26 -50.64
N LEU A 463 -110.23 92.48 -49.42
CA LEU A 463 -110.42 93.74 -48.69
C LEU A 463 -109.87 94.95 -49.48
N ILE A 464 -108.73 94.82 -50.15
CA ILE A 464 -108.19 95.87 -51.03
C ILE A 464 -109.16 96.19 -52.18
N LYS A 465 -109.86 95.20 -52.74
CA LYS A 465 -110.90 95.43 -53.77
C LYS A 465 -112.12 96.13 -53.18
N GLU A 466 -112.63 95.68 -52.03
CA GLU A 466 -113.78 96.31 -51.35
C GLU A 466 -113.49 97.77 -50.97
N VAL A 467 -112.26 98.05 -50.50
CA VAL A 467 -111.79 99.42 -50.22
C VAL A 467 -111.68 100.24 -51.50
N ALA A 468 -111.19 99.66 -52.60
CA ALA A 468 -111.13 100.34 -53.90
C ALA A 468 -112.53 100.65 -54.45
N GLU A 469 -113.48 99.71 -54.39
CA GLU A 469 -114.88 99.92 -54.77
C GLU A 469 -115.56 100.97 -53.88
N SER A 470 -115.33 100.92 -52.56
CA SER A 470 -115.81 101.94 -51.61
C SER A 470 -115.23 103.31 -51.93
N THR A 471 -113.94 103.38 -52.29
CA THR A 471 -113.27 104.62 -52.71
C THR A 471 -113.84 105.15 -54.02
N ILE A 472 -114.12 104.29 -55.00
CA ILE A 472 -114.81 104.66 -56.26
C ILE A 472 -116.21 105.21 -55.97
N ASN A 473 -116.97 104.55 -55.08
CA ASN A 473 -118.30 105.02 -54.68
C ASN A 473 -118.25 106.37 -53.93
N ILE A 474 -117.28 106.57 -53.04
CA ILE A 474 -117.03 107.86 -52.38
C ILE A 474 -116.64 108.93 -53.40
N ASN A 475 -115.79 108.61 -54.38
CA ASN A 475 -115.40 109.55 -55.43
C ASN A 475 -116.58 109.88 -56.36
N LEU A 476 -117.48 108.94 -56.66
CA LEU A 476 -118.72 109.18 -57.40
C LEU A 476 -119.73 110.02 -56.60
N MET A 477 -119.85 109.80 -55.29
CA MET A 477 -120.61 110.65 -54.38
C MET A 477 -120.03 112.08 -54.34
N HIS A 478 -118.70 112.20 -54.22
CA HIS A 478 -117.99 113.48 -54.26
C HIS A 478 -118.17 114.18 -55.60
N PHE A 479 -118.13 113.45 -56.72
CA PHE A 479 -118.39 114.01 -58.05
C PHE A 479 -119.80 114.58 -58.13
N ARG A 480 -120.82 113.82 -57.70
CA ARG A 480 -122.22 114.28 -57.64
C ARG A 480 -122.42 115.47 -56.71
N THR A 481 -121.74 115.54 -55.56
CA THR A 481 -121.83 116.70 -54.67
C THR A 481 -121.05 117.89 -55.20
N THR A 482 -119.94 117.72 -55.93
CA THR A 482 -119.30 118.82 -56.66
C THR A 482 -120.13 119.30 -57.84
N ASP A 483 -120.83 118.42 -58.56
CA ASP A 483 -121.78 118.80 -59.61
C ASP A 483 -122.90 119.67 -59.01
N LEU A 484 -123.53 119.22 -57.91
CA LEU A 484 -124.53 120.00 -57.17
C LEU A 484 -123.98 121.35 -56.66
N LEU A 485 -122.75 121.38 -56.14
CA LEU A 485 -122.10 122.62 -55.70
C LEU A 485 -121.75 123.54 -56.88
N SER A 486 -121.44 123.00 -58.05
CA SER A 486 -121.19 123.80 -59.26
C SER A 486 -122.48 124.34 -59.89
N ALA A 487 -123.59 123.60 -59.79
CA ALA A 487 -124.92 124.11 -60.11
C ALA A 487 -125.31 125.26 -59.17
N LEU A 488 -125.13 125.09 -57.85
CA LEU A 488 -125.29 126.18 -56.86
C LEU A 488 -124.36 127.38 -57.13
N ARG A 489 -123.18 127.15 -57.69
CA ARG A 489 -122.22 128.20 -58.06
C ARG A 489 -122.60 128.94 -59.34
N ALA A 490 -123.38 128.32 -60.23
CA ALA A 490 -123.90 128.96 -61.43
C ALA A 490 -125.04 129.96 -61.11
N ASP A 491 -125.90 129.65 -60.14
CA ASP A 491 -127.02 130.51 -59.73
C ASP A 491 -126.62 131.75 -58.91
N LEU A 492 -125.42 131.78 -58.32
CA LEU A 492 -124.95 132.85 -57.41
C LEU A 492 -123.87 133.77 -58.03
N GLY A 493 -123.77 133.79 -59.35
CA GLY A 493 -122.68 134.39 -60.10
C GLY A 493 -122.71 135.92 -60.31
N HIS A 494 -123.00 136.75 -59.30
CA HIS A 494 -122.63 138.18 -59.32
C HIS A 494 -122.56 138.80 -57.91
N ILE A 495 -121.35 138.84 -57.30
CA ILE A 495 -120.74 139.99 -56.60
C ILE A 495 -119.41 139.59 -55.90
N TRP A 496 -118.42 140.48 -56.01
CA TRP A 496 -117.11 140.57 -55.34
C TRP A 496 -115.91 139.71 -55.85
N PRO A 497 -114.67 140.26 -55.94
CA PRO A 497 -113.56 139.63 -56.65
C PRO A 497 -112.29 139.35 -55.81
N PHE A 498 -111.26 138.81 -56.46
CA PHE A 498 -109.83 138.92 -56.13
C PHE A 498 -109.36 138.57 -54.69
N VAL A 499 -108.97 137.30 -54.50
CA VAL A 499 -107.68 136.94 -53.87
C VAL A 499 -107.04 135.81 -54.69
N HIS A 500 -105.82 136.03 -55.18
CA HIS A 500 -105.00 135.04 -55.92
C HIS A 500 -104.01 134.33 -54.94
N PRO A 501 -103.35 133.21 -55.32
CA PRO A 501 -103.08 132.12 -54.38
C PRO A 501 -101.59 131.85 -54.07
N SER A 502 -101.35 130.97 -53.09
CA SER A 502 -100.14 130.12 -53.00
C SER A 502 -100.49 128.86 -52.18
N TYR A 503 -100.55 127.69 -52.82
CA TYR A 503 -99.47 126.66 -52.91
C TYR A 503 -99.17 125.99 -51.53
N TYR A 504 -99.44 124.69 -51.30
CA TYR A 504 -98.71 123.48 -51.80
C TYR A 504 -97.18 123.61 -51.58
N VAL A 505 -96.40 122.65 -51.07
CA VAL A 505 -96.55 121.19 -50.82
C VAL A 505 -95.84 120.85 -49.51
N GLY A 506 -96.18 119.72 -48.87
CA GLY A 506 -95.42 119.13 -47.75
C GLY A 506 -95.98 117.76 -47.36
#